data_AF-A0A917CPP3-F1
#
_entry.id   AF-A0A917CPP3-F1
#
_cell.length_a   1.000
_cell.length_b   1.000
_cell.length_c   1.000
_cell.angle_alpha   90.00
_cell.angle_beta   90.00
_cell.angle_gamma   90.00
#
_symmetry.space_group_name_H-M   'P 1'
#
loop_
_entity.id
_entity.type
_entity.pdbx_description
1 polymer ?
#
loop_
_entity_poly.entity_id
_entity_poly.type
_entity_poly.pdbx_seq_one_letter_code
_entity_poly.pdbx_strand_id
1 'polypeptide(L)'
;MKFNPPLIKTTLIKRHKRFLADVTHPEMGDFTAHCPNTGSMKNCWAEGDSAWLLDSENPKRKYRYTWVINETRGGHMICINTHLANQLVMEGIENGIIHELQGYAQVQQEVKYGDENSRIDLLLTAPDRSDCYVEIKTVTLLESGDDFEKGAGFFPDAVTTRGQKHLRELIEMKQQGHRAVLFFLVQHSGIQTVDAAKHIDQKYADLYDQARQAGVEVIAYQSAITANEMTIKQAIEVV
;
A
#
# COMPACT_ATOMS: atom_id res chain seq x y z
N MET A 1 11.95 -3.09 6.48
CA MET A 1 12.94 -2.49 5.57
C MET A 1 13.60 -1.30 6.24
N LYS A 2 14.94 -1.19 6.14
CA LYS A 2 15.69 -0.03 6.65
C LYS A 2 16.02 0.92 5.51
N PHE A 3 15.88 2.21 5.75
CA PHE A 3 16.35 3.26 4.84
C PHE A 3 17.82 3.55 5.15
N ASN A 4 18.69 3.32 4.18
CA ASN A 4 20.11 3.59 4.30
C ASN A 4 20.62 4.27 3.01
N PRO A 5 20.96 5.57 3.05
CA PRO A 5 20.87 6.45 4.22
C PRO A 5 19.42 6.70 4.69
N PRO A 6 19.21 7.21 5.92
CA PRO A 6 17.90 7.65 6.39
C PRO A 6 17.25 8.68 5.46
N LEU A 7 15.92 8.76 5.51
CA LEU A 7 15.17 9.71 4.68
C LEU A 7 15.45 11.16 5.08
N ILE A 8 15.55 12.02 4.07
CA ILE A 8 15.81 13.45 4.22
C ILE A 8 14.48 14.17 4.42
N LYS A 9 14.34 14.91 5.52
CA LYS A 9 13.14 15.72 5.80
C LYS A 9 13.15 17.00 4.98
N THR A 10 12.05 17.28 4.29
CA THR A 10 11.80 18.54 3.55
C THR A 10 10.42 19.07 3.87
N THR A 11 10.11 20.30 3.46
CA THR A 11 8.75 20.84 3.50
C THR A 11 8.12 20.78 2.12
N LEU A 12 6.94 20.17 2.01
CA LEU A 12 6.20 20.06 0.75
C LEU A 12 5.67 21.43 0.34
N ILE A 13 6.02 21.88 -0.86
CA ILE A 13 5.44 23.09 -1.47
C ILE A 13 4.17 22.70 -2.20
N LYS A 14 4.24 21.75 -3.13
CA LYS A 14 3.08 21.22 -3.87
C LYS A 14 3.37 19.90 -4.56
N ARG A 15 2.34 19.08 -4.75
CA ARG A 15 2.37 17.96 -5.71
C ARG A 15 1.71 18.38 -7.02
N HIS A 16 2.32 18.05 -8.15
CA HIS A 16 1.76 18.39 -9.46
C HIS A 16 2.14 17.36 -10.53
N LYS A 17 1.40 17.37 -11.66
CA LYS A 17 1.56 16.43 -12.78
C LYS A 17 1.53 14.94 -12.36
N ARG A 18 0.95 14.63 -11.19
CA ARG A 18 0.92 13.30 -10.52
C ARG A 18 2.28 12.79 -10.03
N PHE A 19 3.34 12.94 -10.82
CA PHE A 19 4.65 12.32 -10.58
C PHE A 19 5.74 13.28 -10.06
N LEU A 20 5.40 14.54 -9.75
CA LEU A 20 6.33 15.54 -9.22
C LEU A 20 5.85 16.13 -7.91
N ALA A 21 6.79 16.43 -7.01
CA ALA A 21 6.58 17.19 -5.81
C ALA A 21 7.67 18.27 -5.71
N ASP A 22 7.27 19.53 -5.60
CA ASP A 22 8.20 20.61 -5.28
C ASP A 22 8.31 20.71 -3.76
N VAL A 23 9.54 20.84 -3.28
CA VAL A 23 9.88 20.82 -1.86
C VAL A 23 10.93 21.89 -1.55
N THR A 24 11.04 22.25 -0.28
CA THR A 24 12.14 23.10 0.22
C THR A 24 12.90 22.41 1.35
N HIS A 25 14.22 22.52 1.32
CA HIS A 25 15.12 22.02 2.36
C HIS A 25 15.97 23.19 2.90
N PRO A 26 16.19 23.29 4.22
CA PRO A 26 16.91 24.42 4.83
C PRO A 26 18.32 24.64 4.26
N GLU A 27 19.00 23.57 3.85
CA GLU A 27 20.37 23.65 3.31
C GLU A 27 20.45 23.53 1.79
N MET A 28 19.50 22.85 1.14
CA MET A 28 19.55 22.57 -0.31
C MET A 28 18.70 23.56 -1.12
N GLY A 29 17.87 24.37 -0.45
CA GLY A 29 16.91 25.26 -1.09
C GLY A 29 15.74 24.50 -1.71
N ASP A 30 15.12 25.12 -2.73
CA ASP A 30 13.96 24.59 -3.42
C ASP A 30 14.37 23.65 -4.56
N PHE A 31 13.74 22.49 -4.65
CA PHE A 31 13.95 21.54 -5.75
C PHE A 31 12.73 20.65 -5.98
N THR A 32 12.72 19.94 -7.10
CA THR A 32 11.66 19.00 -7.46
C THR A 32 12.10 17.56 -7.18
N ALA A 33 11.30 16.84 -6.40
CA ALA A 33 11.41 15.41 -6.16
C ALA A 33 10.43 14.61 -7.04
N HIS A 34 10.76 13.34 -7.26
CA HIS A 34 9.84 12.40 -7.88
C HIS A 34 8.75 11.96 -6.89
N CYS A 35 7.49 12.02 -7.30
CA CYS A 35 6.37 11.40 -6.61
C CYS A 35 6.09 10.02 -7.26
N PRO A 36 6.36 8.90 -6.57
CA PRO A 36 6.18 7.55 -7.12
C PRO A 36 4.72 7.07 -7.12
N ASN A 37 3.79 7.88 -6.62
CA ASN A 37 2.37 7.52 -6.54
C ASN A 37 1.57 8.21 -7.65
N THR A 38 1.01 7.41 -8.56
CA THR A 38 0.20 7.90 -9.68
C THR A 38 -1.30 8.02 -9.33
N GLY A 39 -1.70 7.50 -8.17
CA GLY A 39 -3.07 7.55 -7.66
C GLY A 39 -3.49 8.96 -7.23
N SER A 40 -4.71 9.07 -6.72
CA SER A 40 -5.24 10.38 -6.32
C SER A 40 -4.46 10.95 -5.13
N MET A 41 -3.99 10.08 -4.23
CA MET A 41 -3.42 10.44 -2.94
C MET A 41 -4.40 11.31 -2.13
N LYS A 42 -5.71 11.00 -2.23
CA LYS A 42 -6.77 11.69 -1.50
C LYS A 42 -6.45 11.64 0.00
N ASN A 43 -6.54 12.81 0.65
CA ASN A 43 -6.25 13.01 2.08
C ASN A 43 -4.84 12.58 2.55
N CYS A 44 -3.90 12.32 1.64
CA CYS A 44 -2.56 11.85 2.02
C CYS A 44 -1.51 12.97 2.18
N TRP A 45 -1.82 14.20 1.75
CA TRP A 45 -0.87 15.31 1.73
C TRP A 45 -1.57 16.67 1.69
N ALA A 46 -0.89 17.69 2.21
CA ALA A 46 -1.24 19.10 2.10
C ALA A 46 0.02 19.96 1.95
N GLU A 47 -0.12 21.17 1.40
CA GLU A 47 0.99 22.13 1.33
C GLU A 47 1.51 22.46 2.74
N GLY A 48 2.83 22.49 2.90
CA GLY A 48 3.50 22.67 4.18
C GLY A 48 3.61 21.40 5.05
N ASP A 49 3.13 20.24 4.59
CA ASP A 49 3.46 18.96 5.25
C ASP A 49 4.96 18.66 5.16
N SER A 50 5.43 17.76 6.01
CA SER A 50 6.81 17.28 5.95
C SER A 50 6.92 16.14 4.94
N ALA A 51 7.69 16.34 3.88
CA ALA A 51 7.98 15.31 2.87
C ALA A 51 9.34 14.67 3.15
N TRP A 52 9.36 13.37 3.38
CA TRP A 52 10.56 12.59 3.63
C TRP A 52 11.03 11.91 2.35
N LEU A 53 12.26 12.19 1.95
CA LEU A 53 12.79 11.85 0.63
C LEU A 53 13.91 10.82 0.74
N LEU A 54 13.87 9.83 -0.16
CA LEU A 54 14.99 8.94 -0.42
C LEU A 54 15.91 9.58 -1.46
N ASP A 55 17.19 9.67 -1.13
CA ASP A 55 18.23 10.02 -2.10
C ASP A 55 18.66 8.75 -2.84
N SER A 56 18.52 8.74 -4.17
CA SER A 56 18.97 7.60 -4.97
C SER A 56 20.49 7.59 -5.21
N GLU A 57 21.20 8.65 -4.80
CA GLU A 57 22.63 8.93 -5.04
C GLU A 57 23.07 8.83 -6.52
N ASN A 58 22.11 8.84 -7.44
CA ASN A 58 22.36 8.64 -8.86
C ASN A 58 22.29 9.98 -9.58
N PRO A 59 23.43 10.60 -9.92
CA PRO A 59 23.46 11.92 -10.54
C PRO A 59 22.87 11.94 -11.97
N LYS A 60 22.66 10.77 -12.59
CA LYS A 60 22.05 10.66 -13.92
C LYS A 60 20.52 10.74 -13.89
N ARG A 61 19.89 10.61 -12.72
CA ARG A 61 18.43 10.73 -12.61
C ARG A 61 18.04 12.20 -12.73
N LYS A 62 17.05 12.49 -13.59
CA LYS A 62 16.44 13.82 -13.70
C LYS A 62 15.90 14.32 -12.36
N TYR A 63 15.33 13.41 -11.57
CA TYR A 63 14.86 13.65 -10.21
C TYR A 63 15.58 12.66 -9.28
N ARG A 64 16.65 13.12 -8.64
CA ARG A 64 17.51 12.32 -7.73
C ARG A 64 16.75 11.86 -6.48
N TYR A 65 15.90 12.72 -5.95
CA TYR A 65 15.13 12.48 -4.72
C TYR A 65 13.76 11.92 -5.04
N THR A 66 13.34 10.92 -4.26
CA THR A 66 12.02 10.29 -4.38
C THR A 66 11.25 10.48 -3.09
N TRP A 67 10.03 11.00 -3.16
CA TRP A 67 9.16 11.18 -2.00
C TRP A 67 8.65 9.82 -1.52
N VAL A 68 8.95 9.47 -0.26
CA VAL A 68 8.59 8.18 0.33
C VAL A 68 7.47 8.31 1.35
N ILE A 69 7.64 9.22 2.31
CA ILE A 69 6.68 9.41 3.41
C ILE A 69 6.20 10.85 3.42
N ASN A 70 4.90 11.04 3.56
CA ASN A 70 4.32 12.30 4.00
C ASN A 70 4.07 12.24 5.52
N GLU A 71 4.50 13.26 6.23
CA GLU A 71 4.16 13.49 7.64
C GLU A 71 3.23 14.69 7.69
N THR A 72 1.98 14.44 8.04
CA THR A 72 0.96 15.49 8.12
C THR A 72 1.24 16.43 9.28
N ARG A 73 0.69 17.65 9.24
CA ARG A 73 0.72 18.56 10.41
C ARG A 73 0.14 17.97 11.69
N GLY A 74 -0.75 16.98 11.58
CA GLY A 74 -1.31 16.22 12.71
C GLY A 74 -0.37 15.12 13.25
N GLY A 75 0.82 14.96 12.68
CA GLY A 75 1.81 13.95 13.08
C GLY A 75 1.57 12.56 12.50
N HIS A 76 0.67 12.40 11.53
CA HIS A 76 0.47 11.12 10.88
C HIS A 76 1.55 10.88 9.83
N MET A 77 2.27 9.77 9.98
CA MET A 77 3.17 9.22 8.97
C MET A 77 2.37 8.40 7.94
N ILE A 78 2.60 8.69 6.65
CA ILE A 78 1.90 8.08 5.52
C ILE A 78 2.95 7.68 4.47
N CYS A 79 3.14 6.39 4.21
CA CYS A 79 4.01 5.98 3.10
C CYS A 79 3.22 6.11 1.79
N ILE A 80 3.66 7.04 0.95
CA ILE A 80 3.03 7.30 -0.34
C ILE A 80 3.69 6.50 -1.45
N ASN A 81 4.90 5.94 -1.22
CA ASN A 81 5.61 5.12 -2.20
C ASN A 81 5.10 3.68 -2.23
N THR A 82 4.12 3.42 -3.10
CA THR A 82 3.47 2.11 -3.24
C THR A 82 4.39 1.02 -3.78
N HIS A 83 5.54 1.37 -4.40
CA HIS A 83 6.50 0.37 -4.90
C HIS A 83 7.19 -0.41 -3.78
N LEU A 84 7.08 0.04 -2.53
CA LEU A 84 7.65 -0.63 -1.36
C LEU A 84 6.74 -1.74 -0.81
N ALA A 85 5.50 -1.85 -1.29
CA ALA A 85 4.48 -2.71 -0.71
C ALA A 85 4.87 -4.20 -0.71
N ASN A 86 5.24 -4.75 -1.87
CA ASN A 86 5.56 -6.18 -2.00
C ASN A 86 6.75 -6.56 -1.10
N GLN A 87 7.82 -5.75 -1.11
CA GLN A 87 8.98 -5.97 -0.24
C GLN A 87 8.58 -5.94 1.23
N LEU A 88 7.78 -4.96 1.66
CA LEU A 88 7.39 -4.83 3.05
C LEU A 88 6.53 -6.00 3.54
N VAL A 89 5.61 -6.47 2.70
CA VAL A 89 4.77 -7.65 3.02
C VAL A 89 5.61 -8.91 3.06
N MET A 90 6.51 -9.13 2.10
CA MET A 90 7.44 -10.27 2.14
C MET A 90 8.28 -10.28 3.42
N GLU A 91 8.90 -9.15 3.80
CA GLU A 91 9.66 -9.07 5.04
C GLU A 91 8.78 -9.37 6.26
N GLY A 92 7.49 -8.99 6.25
CA GLY A 92 6.54 -9.34 7.29
C GLY A 92 6.22 -10.84 7.37
N ILE A 93 6.17 -11.52 6.22
CA ILE A 93 6.02 -12.98 6.12
C ILE A 93 7.29 -13.66 6.63
N GLU A 94 8.46 -13.27 6.14
CA GLU A 94 9.75 -13.88 6.49
C GLU A 94 10.08 -13.74 7.99
N ASN A 95 9.70 -12.61 8.60
CA ASN A 95 9.89 -12.38 10.04
C ASN A 95 8.78 -13.00 10.91
N GLY A 96 7.84 -13.74 10.33
CA GLY A 96 6.78 -14.43 11.07
C GLY A 96 5.71 -13.51 11.69
N ILE A 97 5.65 -12.24 11.29
CA ILE A 97 4.67 -11.26 11.81
C ILE A 97 3.29 -11.50 11.20
N ILE A 98 3.26 -11.86 9.91
CA ILE A 98 2.02 -12.19 9.20
C ILE A 98 1.78 -13.69 9.37
N HIS A 99 1.06 -14.04 10.44
CA HIS A 99 0.88 -15.43 10.87
C HIS A 99 0.06 -16.27 9.87
N GLU A 100 -0.91 -15.65 9.20
CA GLU A 100 -1.82 -16.31 8.25
C GLU A 100 -1.10 -16.83 7.00
N LEU A 101 0.06 -16.25 6.67
CA LEU A 101 0.85 -16.57 5.48
C LEU A 101 2.08 -17.43 5.79
N GLN A 102 2.15 -18.02 6.99
CA GLN A 102 3.23 -18.93 7.37
C GLN A 102 3.03 -20.36 6.84
N GLY A 103 4.12 -21.12 6.83
CA GLY A 103 4.13 -22.54 6.43
C GLY A 103 4.24 -22.75 4.91
N TYR A 104 4.69 -21.74 4.16
CA TYR A 104 5.02 -21.87 2.75
C TYR A 104 6.53 -21.96 2.55
N ALA A 105 6.98 -22.78 1.61
CA ALA A 105 8.40 -23.02 1.35
C ALA A 105 9.00 -21.99 0.41
N GLN A 106 8.19 -21.43 -0.49
CA GLN A 106 8.62 -20.43 -1.47
C GLN A 106 7.63 -19.26 -1.51
N VAL A 107 8.18 -18.06 -1.74
CA VAL A 107 7.44 -16.82 -1.99
C VAL A 107 7.99 -16.22 -3.28
N GLN A 108 7.14 -16.08 -4.29
CA GLN A 108 7.48 -15.47 -5.58
C GLN A 108 6.69 -14.18 -5.77
N GLN A 109 7.30 -13.18 -6.40
CA GLN A 109 6.66 -11.89 -6.69
C GLN A 109 6.22 -11.79 -8.15
N GLU A 110 5.17 -11.02 -8.41
CA GLU A 110 4.77 -10.56 -9.76
C GLU A 110 4.55 -11.72 -10.76
N VAL A 111 3.98 -12.82 -10.27
CA VAL A 111 3.75 -14.04 -11.06
C VAL A 111 2.51 -13.84 -11.93
N LYS A 112 2.60 -14.16 -13.23
CA LYS A 112 1.44 -14.09 -14.14
C LYS A 112 0.39 -15.12 -13.72
N TYR A 113 -0.87 -14.70 -13.68
CA TYR A 113 -2.00 -15.57 -13.32
C TYR A 113 -3.31 -15.07 -13.93
N GLY A 114 -4.33 -15.93 -13.86
CA GLY A 114 -5.67 -15.64 -14.36
C GLY A 114 -5.74 -15.51 -15.88
N ASP A 115 -6.97 -15.39 -16.37
CA ASP A 115 -7.25 -15.31 -17.82
C ASP A 115 -7.18 -13.89 -18.36
N GLU A 116 -7.21 -12.88 -17.49
CA GLU A 116 -7.22 -11.48 -17.92
C GLU A 116 -5.80 -10.87 -18.02
N ASN A 117 -4.71 -11.67 -18.03
CA ASN A 117 -3.30 -11.22 -18.08
C ASN A 117 -2.84 -10.36 -16.89
N SER A 118 -3.27 -10.70 -15.67
CA SER A 118 -2.74 -10.05 -14.46
C SER A 118 -1.45 -10.68 -13.95
N ARG A 119 -0.86 -10.00 -12.98
CA ARG A 119 0.22 -10.53 -12.14
C ARG A 119 -0.25 -10.46 -10.70
N ILE A 120 -0.08 -11.55 -9.97
CA ILE A 120 -0.34 -11.60 -8.54
C ILE A 120 0.88 -11.01 -7.83
N ASP A 121 0.65 -10.20 -6.79
CA ASP A 121 1.75 -9.54 -6.10
C ASP A 121 2.67 -10.57 -5.46
N LEU A 122 2.10 -11.56 -4.76
CA LEU A 122 2.84 -12.72 -4.22
C LEU A 122 2.14 -14.04 -4.52
N LEU A 123 2.92 -15.06 -4.91
CA LEU A 123 2.51 -16.46 -4.98
C LEU A 123 3.33 -17.26 -3.97
N LEU A 124 2.63 -17.88 -3.02
CA LEU A 124 3.24 -18.70 -1.97
C LEU A 124 2.94 -20.17 -2.24
N THR A 125 3.97 -21.03 -2.24
CA THR A 125 3.84 -22.45 -2.58
C THR A 125 4.53 -23.35 -1.55
N ALA A 126 4.00 -24.57 -1.37
CA ALA A 126 4.59 -25.61 -0.54
C ALA A 126 4.15 -27.01 -1.04
N PRO A 127 4.96 -28.07 -0.85
CA PRO A 127 4.61 -29.42 -1.33
C PRO A 127 3.32 -30.01 -0.75
N ASP A 128 2.94 -29.60 0.46
CA ASP A 128 1.86 -30.18 1.26
C ASP A 128 0.66 -29.22 1.43
N ARG A 129 0.59 -28.14 0.64
CA ARG A 129 -0.45 -27.12 0.72
C ARG A 129 -0.87 -26.61 -0.65
N SER A 130 -2.10 -26.15 -0.77
CA SER A 130 -2.55 -25.42 -1.96
C SER A 130 -1.76 -24.11 -2.09
N ASP A 131 -1.40 -23.78 -3.33
CA ASP A 131 -0.82 -22.48 -3.67
C ASP A 131 -1.71 -21.34 -3.17
N CYS A 132 -1.06 -20.28 -2.67
CA CYS A 132 -1.71 -19.11 -2.11
C CYS A 132 -1.37 -17.87 -2.92
N TYR A 133 -2.41 -17.31 -3.54
CA TYR A 133 -2.35 -16.09 -4.34
C TYR A 133 -2.67 -14.90 -3.45
N VAL A 134 -1.70 -14.01 -3.25
CA VAL A 134 -1.84 -12.85 -2.37
C VAL A 134 -1.77 -11.57 -3.20
N GLU A 135 -2.87 -10.84 -3.23
CA GLU A 135 -2.99 -9.53 -3.86
C GLU A 135 -2.88 -8.45 -2.79
N ILE A 136 -1.92 -7.54 -2.93
CA ILE A 136 -1.63 -6.48 -1.96
C ILE A 136 -2.28 -5.17 -2.42
N LYS A 137 -3.12 -4.60 -1.56
CA LYS A 137 -3.68 -3.25 -1.73
C LYS A 137 -3.13 -2.32 -0.67
N THR A 138 -2.48 -1.25 -1.10
CA THR A 138 -1.99 -0.21 -0.19
C THR A 138 -3.15 0.69 0.21
N VAL A 139 -3.42 0.77 1.52
CA VAL A 139 -4.47 1.63 2.11
C VAL A 139 -3.82 2.87 2.72
N THR A 140 -4.16 4.03 2.18
CA THR A 140 -3.66 5.34 2.66
C THR A 140 -4.76 6.35 2.89
N LEU A 141 -5.96 6.13 2.31
CA LEU A 141 -7.11 6.99 2.52
C LEU A 141 -7.64 6.77 3.94
N LEU A 142 -7.40 7.76 4.79
CA LEU A 142 -8.11 7.94 6.06
C LEU A 142 -9.27 8.91 5.80
N GLU A 143 -10.50 8.46 6.02
CA GLU A 143 -11.66 9.35 6.00
C GLU A 143 -11.86 10.00 7.38
N SER A 144 -12.57 11.11 7.39
CA SER A 144 -12.87 11.88 8.60
C SER A 144 -14.19 12.63 8.43
N GLY A 145 -14.88 12.90 9.54
CA GLY A 145 -16.18 13.55 9.55
C GLY A 145 -17.20 12.73 10.34
N ASP A 146 -18.41 13.26 10.49
CA ASP A 146 -19.46 12.64 11.32
C ASP A 146 -19.98 11.31 10.74
N ASP A 147 -19.79 11.09 9.43
CA ASP A 147 -20.19 9.87 8.73
C ASP A 147 -19.18 8.71 8.88
N PHE A 148 -18.01 8.95 9.48
CA PHE A 148 -16.92 7.97 9.56
C PHE A 148 -16.41 7.81 10.99
N GLU A 149 -16.18 6.56 11.39
CA GLU A 149 -15.49 6.29 12.64
C GLU A 149 -14.06 6.83 12.63
N LYS A 150 -13.58 7.25 13.79
CA LYS A 150 -12.20 7.72 13.93
C LYS A 150 -11.22 6.60 13.59
N GLY A 151 -10.36 6.83 12.61
CA GLY A 151 -9.38 5.83 12.17
C GLY A 151 -9.90 4.92 11.06
N ALA A 152 -11.07 5.19 10.47
CA ALA A 152 -11.60 4.42 9.36
C ALA A 152 -10.78 4.62 8.07
N GLY A 153 -10.05 3.57 7.70
CA GLY A 153 -9.26 3.49 6.49
C GLY A 153 -10.03 2.84 5.34
N PHE A 154 -9.77 3.29 4.12
CA PHE A 154 -10.55 2.85 2.97
C PHE A 154 -9.69 2.55 1.73
N PHE A 155 -10.14 1.57 0.95
CA PHE A 155 -9.65 1.33 -0.40
C PHE A 155 -10.82 1.09 -1.36
N PRO A 156 -10.83 1.66 -2.58
CA PRO A 156 -9.80 2.53 -3.14
C PRO A 156 -10.00 4.01 -2.81
N ASP A 157 -9.01 4.86 -3.16
CA ASP A 157 -9.10 6.31 -3.04
C ASP A 157 -9.68 7.01 -4.30
N ALA A 158 -9.92 6.25 -5.36
CA ALA A 158 -10.61 6.63 -6.60
C ALA A 158 -11.16 5.38 -7.30
N VAL A 159 -12.09 5.54 -8.25
CA VAL A 159 -12.62 4.41 -9.05
C VAL A 159 -11.49 3.60 -9.70
N THR A 160 -11.50 2.28 -9.52
CA THR A 160 -10.40 1.39 -9.92
C THR A 160 -10.87 0.16 -10.71
N THR A 161 -10.94 0.29 -12.03
CA THR A 161 -11.27 -0.86 -12.91
C THR A 161 -10.21 -1.97 -12.84
N ARG A 162 -8.94 -1.61 -12.59
CA ARG A 162 -7.86 -2.58 -12.35
C ARG A 162 -8.06 -3.33 -11.03
N GLY A 163 -8.42 -2.65 -9.94
CA GLY A 163 -8.71 -3.31 -8.67
C GLY A 163 -9.92 -4.24 -8.77
N GLN A 164 -10.98 -3.81 -9.46
CA GLN A 164 -12.17 -4.63 -9.74
C GLN A 164 -11.81 -5.91 -10.51
N LYS A 165 -10.88 -5.81 -11.47
CA LYS A 165 -10.36 -6.95 -12.22
C LYS A 165 -9.67 -7.97 -11.33
N HIS A 166 -8.75 -7.50 -10.49
CA HIS A 166 -7.99 -8.40 -9.62
C HIS A 166 -8.90 -9.14 -8.61
N LEU A 167 -9.98 -8.50 -8.14
CA LEU A 167 -10.98 -9.20 -7.30
C LEU A 167 -11.65 -10.37 -8.03
N ARG A 168 -12.00 -10.22 -9.31
CA ARG A 168 -12.55 -11.32 -10.12
C ARG A 168 -11.54 -12.45 -10.30
N GLU A 169 -10.28 -12.12 -10.51
CA GLU A 169 -9.23 -13.13 -10.66
C GLU A 169 -8.96 -13.88 -9.34
N LEU A 170 -9.05 -13.22 -8.18
CA LEU A 170 -8.99 -13.92 -6.88
C LEU A 170 -10.17 -14.87 -6.67
N ILE A 171 -11.39 -14.44 -7.05
CA ILE A 171 -12.57 -15.31 -7.02
C ILE A 171 -12.35 -16.55 -7.89
N GLU A 172 -11.82 -16.36 -9.10
CA GLU A 172 -11.49 -17.46 -10.00
C GLU A 172 -10.46 -18.43 -9.39
N MET A 173 -9.40 -17.92 -8.76
CA MET A 173 -8.42 -18.77 -8.07
C MET A 173 -9.05 -19.59 -6.94
N LYS A 174 -10.02 -19.02 -6.20
CA LYS A 174 -10.79 -19.79 -5.21
C LYS A 174 -11.61 -20.89 -5.84
N GLN A 175 -12.26 -20.62 -6.97
CA GLN A 175 -13.08 -21.62 -7.69
C GLN A 175 -12.23 -22.78 -8.23
N GLN A 176 -10.97 -22.51 -8.59
CA GLN A 176 -10.00 -23.52 -9.00
C GLN A 176 -9.39 -24.33 -7.84
N GLY A 177 -9.78 -24.04 -6.59
CA GLY A 177 -9.32 -24.76 -5.40
C GLY A 177 -8.03 -24.22 -4.77
N HIS A 178 -7.53 -23.08 -5.25
CA HIS A 178 -6.40 -22.41 -4.64
C HIS A 178 -6.82 -21.62 -3.38
N ARG A 179 -5.82 -21.23 -2.59
CA ARG A 179 -6.01 -20.20 -1.55
C ARG A 179 -5.82 -18.84 -2.20
N ALA A 180 -6.68 -17.88 -1.86
CA ALA A 180 -6.61 -16.52 -2.37
C ALA A 180 -6.80 -15.55 -1.22
N VAL A 181 -5.93 -14.54 -1.16
CA VAL A 181 -5.87 -13.56 -0.08
C VAL A 181 -5.83 -12.16 -0.68
N LEU A 182 -6.76 -11.31 -0.26
CA LEU A 182 -6.67 -9.86 -0.42
C LEU A 182 -6.00 -9.28 0.83
N PHE A 183 -4.79 -8.76 0.67
CA PHE A 183 -3.98 -8.19 1.74
C PHE A 183 -4.05 -6.67 1.71
N PHE A 184 -4.70 -6.06 2.69
CA PHE A 184 -4.65 -4.62 2.90
C PHE A 184 -3.40 -4.21 3.68
N LEU A 185 -2.44 -3.64 2.97
CA LEU A 185 -1.25 -3.04 3.57
C LEU A 185 -1.56 -1.60 3.97
N VAL A 186 -1.72 -1.36 5.27
CA VAL A 186 -2.12 -0.06 5.81
C VAL A 186 -0.89 0.82 6.02
N GLN A 187 -0.75 1.81 5.14
CA GLN A 187 0.39 2.73 5.05
C GLN A 187 0.08 4.13 5.59
N HIS A 188 -0.87 4.24 6.51
CA HIS A 188 -1.22 5.48 7.18
C HIS A 188 -1.35 5.23 8.69
N SER A 189 -0.50 5.87 9.48
CA SER A 189 -0.41 5.64 10.94
C SER A 189 -1.70 5.97 11.73
N GLY A 190 -2.56 6.82 11.19
CA GLY A 190 -3.87 7.14 11.76
C GLY A 190 -4.99 6.11 11.51
N ILE A 191 -4.79 5.13 10.61
CA ILE A 191 -5.80 4.11 10.30
C ILE A 191 -5.81 3.02 11.38
N GLN A 192 -7.00 2.63 11.82
CA GLN A 192 -7.27 1.62 12.85
C GLN A 192 -8.16 0.48 12.35
N THR A 193 -9.00 0.72 11.35
CA THR A 193 -9.83 -0.28 10.68
C THR A 193 -9.78 -0.08 9.17
N VAL A 194 -10.08 -1.11 8.39
CA VAL A 194 -10.12 -1.02 6.92
C VAL A 194 -11.43 -1.54 6.38
N ASP A 195 -11.98 -0.84 5.40
CA ASP A 195 -13.10 -1.33 4.60
C ASP A 195 -12.98 -0.91 3.12
N ALA A 196 -13.81 -1.50 2.26
CA ALA A 196 -13.99 -1.08 0.88
C ALA A 196 -14.71 0.28 0.82
N ALA A 197 -14.17 1.21 0.02
CA ALA A 197 -14.70 2.56 -0.14
C ALA A 197 -15.96 2.58 -1.02
N LYS A 198 -17.09 2.08 -0.50
CA LYS A 198 -18.37 2.03 -1.23
C LYS A 198 -18.81 3.40 -1.74
N HIS A 199 -18.56 4.46 -0.97
CA HIS A 199 -18.83 5.85 -1.33
C HIS A 199 -17.94 6.40 -2.45
N ILE A 200 -16.87 5.69 -2.84
CA ILE A 200 -15.94 6.09 -3.92
C ILE A 200 -16.08 5.16 -5.13
N ASP A 201 -16.10 3.85 -4.92
CA ASP A 201 -16.24 2.84 -5.96
C ASP A 201 -17.20 1.73 -5.51
N GLN A 202 -18.50 1.98 -5.72
CA GLN A 202 -19.57 1.03 -5.42
C GLN A 202 -19.32 -0.34 -6.05
N LYS A 203 -18.83 -0.37 -7.30
CA LYS A 203 -18.60 -1.62 -8.04
C LYS A 203 -17.43 -2.41 -7.46
N TYR A 204 -16.38 -1.74 -6.99
CA TYR A 204 -15.31 -2.41 -6.26
C TYR A 204 -15.84 -3.01 -4.94
N ALA A 205 -16.65 -2.26 -4.18
CA ALA A 205 -17.25 -2.76 -2.95
C ALA A 205 -18.15 -3.99 -3.18
N ASP A 206 -19.00 -3.96 -4.22
CA ASP A 206 -19.85 -5.11 -4.57
C ASP A 206 -19.02 -6.37 -4.94
N LEU A 207 -17.90 -6.18 -5.65
CA LEU A 207 -16.98 -7.27 -6.00
C LEU A 207 -16.18 -7.75 -4.79
N TYR A 208 -15.87 -6.86 -3.85
CA TYR A 208 -15.19 -7.17 -2.61
C TYR A 208 -16.06 -8.08 -1.74
N ASP A 209 -17.36 -7.77 -1.61
CA ASP A 209 -18.33 -8.62 -0.91
C ASP A 209 -18.47 -9.98 -1.59
N GLN A 210 -18.54 -10.01 -2.93
CA GLN A 210 -18.56 -11.26 -3.69
C GLN A 210 -17.29 -12.10 -3.46
N ALA A 211 -16.12 -11.46 -3.38
CA ALA A 211 -14.86 -12.15 -3.11
C ALA A 211 -14.86 -12.81 -1.72
N ARG A 212 -15.32 -12.08 -0.68
CA ARG A 212 -15.49 -12.63 0.67
C ARG A 212 -16.45 -13.82 0.68
N GLN A 213 -17.60 -13.69 0.00
CA GLN A 213 -18.59 -14.77 -0.11
C GLN A 213 -18.05 -16.01 -0.85
N ALA A 214 -17.17 -15.83 -1.83
CA ALA A 214 -16.48 -16.91 -2.54
C ALA A 214 -15.34 -17.56 -1.72
N GLY A 215 -15.07 -17.06 -0.51
CA GLY A 215 -14.02 -17.57 0.37
C GLY A 215 -12.62 -17.03 0.08
N VAL A 216 -12.51 -15.88 -0.60
CA VAL A 216 -11.26 -15.09 -0.61
C VAL A 216 -11.05 -14.55 0.80
N GLU A 217 -9.89 -14.83 1.38
CA GLU A 217 -9.53 -14.31 2.69
C GLU A 217 -9.17 -12.83 2.59
N VAL A 218 -9.61 -12.02 3.53
CA VAL A 218 -9.26 -10.60 3.59
C VAL A 218 -8.60 -10.32 4.92
N ILE A 219 -7.37 -9.81 4.87
CA ILE A 219 -6.59 -9.46 6.05
C ILE A 219 -5.99 -8.07 5.89
N ALA A 220 -5.87 -7.33 6.99
CA ALA A 220 -5.26 -6.00 7.02
C ALA A 220 -4.14 -5.94 8.05
N TYR A 221 -3.03 -5.32 7.67
CA TYR A 221 -1.89 -5.12 8.56
C TYR A 221 -1.41 -3.68 8.51
N GLN A 222 -1.25 -3.09 9.70
CA GLN A 222 -0.66 -1.78 9.88
C GLN A 222 0.87 -1.84 9.83
N SER A 223 1.47 -0.81 9.25
CA SER A 223 2.92 -0.62 9.32
C SER A 223 3.34 0.36 10.42
N ALA A 224 4.50 0.10 11.03
CA ALA A 224 5.27 1.12 11.73
C ALA A 224 6.10 1.89 10.69
N ILE A 225 6.01 3.21 10.70
CA ILE A 225 6.57 4.08 9.66
C ILE A 225 7.41 5.17 10.31
N THR A 226 8.70 5.20 10.00
CA THR A 226 9.64 6.22 10.48
C THR A 226 10.56 6.67 9.34
N ALA A 227 11.35 7.72 9.58
CA ALA A 227 12.37 8.18 8.64
C ALA A 227 13.53 7.18 8.44
N ASN A 228 13.72 6.25 9.39
CA ASN A 228 14.84 5.29 9.39
C ASN A 228 14.42 3.92 8.88
N GLU A 229 13.17 3.53 9.10
CA GLU A 229 12.69 2.19 8.76
C GLU A 229 11.17 2.14 8.66
N MET A 230 10.71 1.12 7.95
CA MET A 230 9.31 0.69 7.88
C MET A 230 9.21 -0.81 8.13
N THR A 231 8.25 -1.23 8.94
CA THR A 231 7.99 -2.65 9.24
C THR A 231 6.49 -2.92 9.25
N ILE A 232 6.09 -4.17 8.98
CA ILE A 232 4.75 -4.65 9.35
C ILE A 232 4.69 -4.71 10.87
N LYS A 233 3.63 -4.16 11.47
CA LYS A 233 3.48 -4.03 12.92
C LYS A 233 2.48 -5.02 13.49
N GLN A 234 1.22 -4.93 13.07
CA GLN A 234 0.13 -5.70 13.67
C GLN A 234 -1.03 -5.86 12.69
N ALA A 235 -1.77 -6.96 12.83
CA ALA A 235 -3.08 -7.11 12.19
C ALA A 235 -4.04 -6.06 12.73
N ILE A 236 -4.94 -5.57 11.88
CA ILE A 236 -6.04 -4.70 12.27
C ILE A 236 -7.35 -5.20 11.67
N GLU A 237 -8.47 -4.70 12.20
CA GLU A 237 -9.79 -5.15 11.81
C GLU A 237 -10.13 -4.74 10.37
N VAL A 238 -10.72 -5.69 9.65
CA VAL A 238 -11.40 -5.48 8.38
C VAL A 238 -12.89 -5.52 8.65
N VAL A 239 -13.59 -4.42 8.36
CA VAL A 239 -15.02 -4.26 8.63
C VAL A 239 -15.88 -4.94 7.54
#